data_AF-Q5FLR7-F1
#
_entry.id   AF-Q5FLR7-F1
#
_cell.length_a   1.000
_cell.length_b   1.000
_cell.length_c   1.000
_cell.angle_alpha   90.00
_cell.angle_beta   90.00
_cell.angle_gamma   90.00
#
_symmetry.space_group_name_H-M   'P 1'
#
loop_
_entity.id
_entity.type
_entity.pdbx_description
1 polymer ?
#
loop_
_entity_poly.entity_id
_entity_poly.type
_entity_poly.pdbx_seq_one_letter_code
_entity_poly.pdbx_strand_id
1 'polypeptide(L)'
;MIKIEKRRLMSLKINQTVSKDAQARTLLKDLLKVHQIHQAYQVRDLTDADEQILEKSFNTTRKMMPQISAKKIKFEDKKWDSLFNFLMAEQIAFARVLTDGDDNLNDYVQAKNQAQQAYALVEAGINKIENENK
;
A
#
# COMPACT_ATOMS: atom_id res chain seq x y z
N MET A 1 -3.07 28.70 -5.39
CA MET A 1 -1.79 27.97 -5.17
C MET A 1 -2.02 27.00 -4.02
N ILE A 2 -2.35 25.75 -4.31
CA ILE A 2 -2.49 24.72 -3.26
C ILE A 2 -1.05 24.42 -2.82
N LYS A 3 -0.68 24.85 -1.61
CA LYS A 3 0.52 24.34 -0.95
C LYS A 3 0.27 22.85 -0.78
N ILE A 4 0.86 22.03 -1.66
CA ILE A 4 1.10 20.63 -1.34
C ILE A 4 2.13 20.69 -0.22
N GLU A 5 1.63 20.77 1.01
CA GLU A 5 2.46 20.53 2.18
C GLU A 5 3.22 19.24 1.88
N LYS A 6 4.54 19.33 1.90
CA LYS A 6 5.42 18.16 1.88
C LYS A 6 5.03 17.36 3.13
N ARG A 7 3.99 16.53 3.02
CA ARG A 7 3.63 15.57 4.06
C ARG A 7 4.85 14.69 4.16
N ARG A 8 5.70 14.99 5.13
CA ARG A 8 6.63 14.02 5.66
C ARG A 8 5.72 12.88 6.09
N LEU A 9 5.62 11.82 5.29
CA LEU A 9 5.20 10.51 5.78
C LEU A 9 6.10 10.26 6.99
N MET A 10 5.59 10.49 8.19
CA MET A 10 6.22 9.95 9.36
C MET A 10 6.16 8.44 9.14
N SER A 11 7.31 7.79 9.02
CA SER A 11 7.34 6.35 8.83
C SER A 11 6.62 5.70 9.99
N LEU A 12 5.40 5.19 9.75
CA LEU A 12 4.60 4.50 10.75
C LEU A 12 5.49 3.48 11.47
N LYS A 13 5.54 3.58 12.81
CA LYS A 13 6.41 2.71 13.61
C LYS A 13 5.82 1.31 13.66
N ILE A 14 6.25 0.44 12.74
CA ILE A 14 5.85 -0.98 12.73
C ILE A 14 6.79 -1.80 13.62
N ASN A 15 6.36 -2.07 14.85
CA ASN A 15 7.09 -2.85 15.86
C ASN A 15 6.22 -4.00 16.43
N GLN A 16 6.68 -4.68 17.48
CA GLN A 16 5.99 -5.84 18.05
C GLN A 16 4.58 -5.54 18.59
N THR A 17 4.27 -4.30 18.97
CA THR A 17 2.93 -3.91 19.45
C THR A 17 1.90 -3.81 18.32
N VAL A 18 2.33 -3.83 17.06
CA VAL A 18 1.44 -3.83 15.90
C VAL A 18 0.95 -5.25 15.59
N SER A 19 1.84 -6.23 15.73
CA SER A 19 1.53 -7.66 15.65
C SER A 19 2.68 -8.46 16.25
N LYS A 20 2.38 -9.56 16.95
CA LYS A 20 3.38 -10.54 17.40
C LYS A 20 4.02 -11.31 16.25
N ASP A 21 3.31 -11.47 15.12
CA ASP A 21 3.83 -12.17 13.95
C ASP A 21 4.81 -11.30 13.14
N ALA A 22 6.04 -11.76 13.02
CA ALA A 22 7.08 -11.10 12.25
C ALA A 22 6.78 -11.06 10.75
N GLN A 23 6.07 -12.06 10.21
CA GLN A 23 5.70 -12.11 8.81
C GLN A 23 4.62 -11.06 8.51
N ALA A 24 3.57 -10.98 9.34
CA ALA A 24 2.56 -9.91 9.26
C ALA A 24 3.18 -8.51 9.29
N ARG A 25 4.14 -8.25 10.19
CA ARG A 25 4.86 -6.97 10.25
C ARG A 25 5.70 -6.70 9.00
N THR A 26 6.34 -7.72 8.44
CA THR A 26 7.14 -7.60 7.22
C THR A 26 6.25 -7.26 6.03
N LEU A 27 5.14 -7.97 5.88
CA LEU A 27 4.18 -7.71 4.81
C LEU A 27 3.61 -6.30 4.90
N LEU A 28 3.23 -5.84 6.10
CA LEU A 28 2.73 -4.47 6.29
C LEU A 28 3.78 -3.41 5.90
N LYS A 29 5.05 -3.64 6.21
CA LYS A 29 6.14 -2.73 5.79
C LYS A 29 6.32 -2.70 4.27
N ASP A 30 6.27 -3.86 3.62
CA ASP A 30 6.43 -3.95 2.16
C ASP A 30 5.24 -3.30 1.44
N LEU A 31 4.03 -3.50 1.95
CA LEU A 31 2.82 -2.81 1.47
C LEU A 31 2.90 -1.28 1.60
N LEU A 32 3.40 -0.77 2.73
CA LEU A 32 3.61 0.69 2.91
C LEU A 32 4.64 1.24 1.91
N LYS A 33 5.65 0.46 1.51
CA LYS A 33 6.58 0.88 0.45
C LYS A 33 5.91 0.95 -0.91
N VAL A 34 5.02 -0.01 -1.23
CA VAL A 34 4.23 0.05 -2.47
C VAL A 34 3.40 1.34 -2.50
N HIS A 35 2.74 1.69 -1.39
CA HIS A 35 2.00 2.95 -1.28
C HIS A 35 2.89 4.18 -1.53
N GLN A 36 4.09 4.22 -0.94
CA GLN A 36 5.07 5.31 -1.18
C GLN A 36 5.48 5.42 -2.65
N ILE A 37 5.65 4.28 -3.32
CA ILE A 37 5.97 4.24 -4.75
C ILE A 37 4.78 4.69 -5.58
N HIS A 38 3.56 4.26 -5.25
CA HIS A 38 2.35 4.73 -5.92
C HIS A 38 2.17 6.25 -5.78
N GLN A 39 2.44 6.81 -4.60
CA GLN A 39 2.49 8.26 -4.40
C GLN A 39 3.51 8.94 -5.31
N ALA A 40 4.71 8.37 -5.43
CA ALA A 40 5.74 8.91 -6.31
C ALA A 40 5.34 8.81 -7.78
N TYR A 41 4.72 7.70 -8.19
CA TYR A 41 4.24 7.46 -9.55
C TYR A 41 3.21 8.49 -10.02
N GLN A 42 2.46 9.11 -9.10
CA GLN A 42 1.51 10.18 -9.45
C GLN A 42 2.20 11.46 -9.94
N VAL A 43 3.51 11.64 -9.71
CA VAL A 43 4.24 12.88 -10.02
C VAL A 43 5.55 12.68 -10.76
N ARG A 44 5.98 11.43 -10.96
CA ARG A 44 7.18 11.06 -11.73
C ARG A 44 7.07 9.62 -12.22
N ASP A 45 7.84 9.27 -13.24
CA ASP A 45 8.00 7.88 -13.69
C ASP A 45 8.69 7.02 -12.61
N LEU A 46 8.49 5.70 -12.70
CA LEU A 46 9.17 4.73 -11.85
C LEU A 46 10.67 4.71 -12.17
N THR A 47 11.49 4.58 -11.14
CA THR A 47 12.93 4.31 -11.27
C THR A 47 13.18 2.82 -11.17
N ASP A 48 14.32 2.34 -11.65
CA ASP A 48 14.76 0.94 -11.48
C ASP A 48 14.69 0.48 -10.01
N ALA A 49 14.98 1.39 -9.07
CA ALA A 49 14.88 1.10 -7.64
C ALA A 49 13.43 0.91 -7.19
N ASP A 50 12.49 1.70 -7.71
CA ASP A 50 11.07 1.53 -7.43
C ASP A 50 10.59 0.18 -7.98
N GLU A 51 10.94 -0.15 -9.22
CA GLU A 51 10.56 -1.41 -9.87
C GLU A 51 11.07 -2.63 -9.09
N GLN A 52 12.33 -2.62 -8.64
CA GLN A 52 12.88 -3.68 -7.79
C GLN A 52 12.14 -3.83 -6.46
N ILE A 53 11.72 -2.72 -5.85
CA ILE A 53 10.93 -2.75 -4.61
C ILE A 53 9.54 -3.30 -4.90
N LEU A 54 8.87 -2.87 -5.98
CA LEU A 54 7.56 -3.37 -6.38
C LEU A 54 7.59 -4.87 -6.64
N GLU A 55 8.55 -5.35 -7.44
CA GLU A 55 8.71 -6.78 -7.73
C GLU A 55 8.87 -7.58 -6.43
N LYS A 56 9.74 -7.12 -5.53
CA LYS A 56 9.95 -7.77 -4.23
C LYS A 56 8.66 -7.78 -3.40
N SER A 57 7.97 -6.66 -3.28
CA SER A 57 6.74 -6.54 -2.49
C SER A 57 5.61 -7.40 -3.05
N PHE A 58 5.45 -7.44 -4.37
CA PHE A 58 4.46 -8.28 -5.04
C PHE A 58 4.76 -9.76 -4.83
N ASN A 59 6.03 -10.17 -4.92
CA ASN A 59 6.45 -11.54 -4.65
C ASN A 59 6.25 -11.93 -3.18
N THR A 60 6.55 -11.04 -2.22
CA THR A 60 6.23 -11.25 -0.80
C THR A 60 4.74 -11.46 -0.60
N THR A 61 3.90 -10.58 -1.16
CA THR A 61 2.44 -10.70 -1.06
C THR A 61 1.94 -12.01 -1.66
N ARG A 62 2.40 -12.36 -2.86
CA ARG A 62 2.02 -13.62 -3.55
C ARG A 62 2.37 -14.84 -2.70
N LYS A 63 3.58 -14.88 -2.13
CA LYS A 63 4.02 -15.96 -1.23
C LYS A 63 3.15 -16.07 0.02
N MET A 64 2.68 -14.94 0.56
CA MET A 64 1.86 -14.89 1.77
C MET A 64 0.36 -15.03 1.51
N MET A 65 -0.08 -14.99 0.26
CA MET A 65 -1.50 -15.05 -0.14
C MET A 65 -2.28 -16.22 0.50
N PRO A 66 -1.75 -17.45 0.61
CA PRO A 66 -2.49 -18.53 1.29
C PRO A 66 -2.82 -18.21 2.75
N GLN A 67 -1.92 -17.51 3.45
CA GLN A 67 -2.15 -17.09 4.84
C GLN A 67 -3.11 -15.90 4.92
N ILE A 68 -3.02 -14.96 3.97
CA ILE A 68 -3.92 -13.81 3.84
C ILE A 68 -5.36 -14.30 3.61
N SER A 69 -5.58 -15.15 2.60
CA SER A 69 -6.89 -15.69 2.24
C SER A 69 -7.49 -16.53 3.36
N ALA A 70 -6.67 -17.26 4.12
CA ALA A 70 -7.10 -18.00 5.30
C ALA A 70 -7.32 -17.11 6.54
N LYS A 71 -7.22 -15.78 6.41
CA LYS A 71 -7.37 -14.79 7.51
C LYS A 71 -6.47 -15.09 8.72
N LYS A 72 -5.27 -15.64 8.46
CA LYS A 72 -4.27 -15.95 9.49
C LYS A 72 -3.43 -14.73 9.86
N ILE A 73 -3.37 -13.74 8.97
CA ILE A 73 -2.76 -12.45 9.25
C ILE A 73 -3.80 -11.57 9.94
N LYS A 74 -3.54 -11.24 11.21
CA LYS A 74 -4.35 -10.32 12.01
C LYS A 74 -3.42 -9.43 12.82
N PHE A 75 -3.83 -8.19 13.02
CA PHE A 75 -3.13 -7.21 13.83
C PHE A 75 -3.83 -7.02 15.17
N GLU A 76 -3.08 -6.61 16.20
CA GLU A 76 -3.61 -6.54 17.58
C GLU A 76 -4.70 -5.45 17.71
N ASP A 77 -4.57 -4.37 16.94
CA ASP A 77 -5.54 -3.28 16.87
C ASP A 77 -6.24 -3.27 15.50
N LYS A 78 -7.57 -3.15 15.52
CA LYS A 78 -8.43 -3.10 14.33
C LYS A 78 -8.06 -2.01 13.34
N LYS A 79 -7.43 -0.92 13.78
CA LYS A 79 -6.96 0.14 12.88
C LYS A 79 -5.84 -0.35 11.95
N TRP A 80 -4.96 -1.22 12.45
CA TRP A 80 -3.91 -1.85 11.65
C TRP A 80 -4.46 -2.90 10.70
N ASP A 81 -5.46 -3.69 11.13
CA ASP A 81 -6.20 -4.60 10.24
C ASP A 81 -6.86 -3.82 9.08
N SER A 82 -7.46 -2.68 9.39
CA SER A 82 -8.13 -1.83 8.39
C SER A 82 -7.11 -1.24 7.41
N LEU A 83 -6.01 -0.66 7.91
CA LEU A 83 -4.93 -0.16 7.07
C LEU A 83 -4.34 -1.26 6.19
N PHE A 84 -4.11 -2.45 6.74
CA PHE A 84 -3.61 -3.61 5.98
C PHE A 84 -4.53 -3.96 4.81
N ASN A 85 -5.85 -4.02 5.03
CA ASN A 85 -6.80 -4.31 3.97
C ASN A 85 -6.83 -3.22 2.89
N PHE A 86 -6.74 -1.94 3.27
CA PHE A 86 -6.65 -0.85 2.30
C PHE A 86 -5.38 -0.91 1.47
N LEU A 87 -4.23 -1.16 2.10
CA LEU A 87 -2.95 -1.32 1.41
C LEU A 87 -2.94 -2.52 0.45
N MET A 88 -3.56 -3.64 0.85
CA MET A 88 -3.72 -4.79 -0.03
C MET A 88 -4.56 -4.46 -1.27
N ALA A 89 -5.67 -3.74 -1.08
CA ALA A 89 -6.52 -3.31 -2.19
C ALA A 89 -5.78 -2.33 -3.12
N GLU A 90 -5.03 -1.39 -2.55
CA GLU A 90 -4.20 -0.45 -3.31
C GLU A 90 -3.15 -1.18 -4.13
N GLN A 91 -2.38 -2.10 -3.54
CA GLN A 91 -1.37 -2.86 -4.26
C GLN A 91 -1.97 -3.64 -5.44
N ILE A 92 -3.14 -4.26 -5.26
CA ILE A 92 -3.83 -4.99 -6.35
C ILE A 92 -4.24 -4.03 -7.48
N ALA A 93 -4.85 -2.90 -7.14
CA ALA A 93 -5.29 -1.93 -8.13
C ALA A 93 -4.10 -1.27 -8.84
N PHE A 94 -3.04 -0.94 -8.10
CA PHE A 94 -1.83 -0.36 -8.68
C PHE A 94 -1.10 -1.35 -9.58
N ALA A 95 -1.00 -2.63 -9.19
CA ALA A 95 -0.45 -3.65 -10.07
C ALA A 95 -1.22 -3.73 -11.41
N ARG A 96 -2.55 -3.61 -11.40
CA ARG A 96 -3.36 -3.56 -12.63
C ARG A 96 -3.03 -2.36 -13.51
N VAL A 97 -2.83 -1.18 -12.90
CA VAL A 97 -2.38 0.02 -13.65
C VAL A 97 -1.05 -0.22 -14.35
N LEU A 98 -0.13 -0.96 -13.72
CA LEU A 98 1.17 -1.27 -14.29
C LEU A 98 1.10 -2.39 -15.35
N THR A 99 0.14 -3.33 -15.25
CA THR A 99 0.01 -4.45 -16.20
C THR A 99 -0.84 -4.14 -17.41
N ASP A 100 -1.93 -3.39 -17.23
CA ASP A 100 -2.97 -3.31 -18.25
C ASP A 100 -2.59 -2.37 -19.40
N GLY A 101 -1.53 -1.56 -19.25
CA GLY A 101 -0.97 -0.72 -20.30
C GLY A 101 -2.01 0.18 -20.99
N ASP A 102 -1.63 0.92 -22.03
CA ASP A 102 -2.59 1.68 -22.84
C ASP A 102 -3.31 0.82 -23.89
N ASP A 103 -3.10 -0.51 -23.88
CA ASP A 103 -3.60 -1.45 -24.88
C ASP A 103 -5.14 -1.58 -24.86
N ASN A 104 -5.75 -1.36 -23.71
CA ASN A 104 -7.19 -1.12 -23.57
C ASN A 104 -7.46 0.08 -22.64
N LEU A 105 -7.63 1.25 -23.25
CA LEU A 105 -7.85 2.52 -22.55
C LEU A 105 -8.98 2.46 -21.49
N ASN A 106 -10.04 1.70 -21.74
CA ASN A 106 -11.15 1.60 -20.78
C ASN A 106 -10.74 0.83 -19.52
N ASP A 107 -10.02 -0.29 -19.69
CA ASP A 107 -9.53 -1.11 -18.58
C ASP A 107 -8.46 -0.34 -17.78
N TYR A 108 -7.56 0.37 -18.47
CA TYR A 108 -6.58 1.24 -17.86
C TYR A 108 -7.21 2.35 -17.02
N VAL A 109 -8.20 3.08 -17.57
CA VAL A 109 -8.91 4.14 -16.85
C VAL A 109 -9.65 3.58 -15.63
N GLN A 110 -10.26 2.39 -15.74
CA GLN A 110 -10.90 1.72 -14.62
C GLN A 110 -9.88 1.34 -13.52
N ALA A 111 -8.75 0.74 -13.91
CA ALA A 111 -7.67 0.38 -12.99
C ALA A 111 -7.12 1.62 -12.27
N LYS A 112 -6.89 2.71 -13.00
CA LYS A 112 -6.41 3.98 -12.46
C LYS A 112 -7.38 4.58 -11.44
N ASN A 113 -8.68 4.57 -11.75
CA ASN A 113 -9.72 5.04 -10.83
C ASN A 113 -9.77 4.20 -9.55
N GLN A 114 -9.66 2.87 -9.67
CA GLN A 114 -9.60 1.97 -8.51
C GLN A 114 -8.36 2.22 -7.66
N ALA A 115 -7.19 2.38 -8.29
CA ALA A 115 -5.94 2.67 -7.61
C ALA A 115 -6.02 4.00 -6.85
N GLN A 116 -6.59 5.04 -7.47
CA GLN A 116 -6.74 6.35 -6.83
C GLN A 116 -7.70 6.32 -5.62
N GLN A 117 -8.81 5.58 -5.73
CA GLN A 117 -9.74 5.40 -4.61
C GLN A 117 -9.08 4.64 -3.45
N ALA A 118 -8.35 3.57 -3.76
CA ALA A 118 -7.63 2.80 -2.75
C ALA A 118 -6.52 3.63 -2.08
N TYR A 119 -5.76 4.40 -2.85
CA TYR A 119 -4.77 5.35 -2.36
C TYR A 119 -5.36 6.33 -1.34
N ALA A 120 -6.52 6.93 -1.66
CA ALA A 120 -7.19 7.87 -0.76
C ALA A 120 -7.63 7.22 0.57
N LEU A 121 -8.09 5.96 0.53
CA LEU A 121 -8.44 5.21 1.74
C LEU A 121 -7.22 4.89 2.59
N VAL A 122 -6.09 4.55 1.97
CA VAL A 122 -4.82 4.33 2.66
C VAL A 122 -4.34 5.62 3.33
N GLU A 123 -4.31 6.74 2.62
CA GLU A 123 -3.96 8.05 3.18
C GLU A 123 -4.85 8.40 4.39
N ALA A 124 -6.16 8.23 4.26
CA ALA A 124 -7.09 8.45 5.37
C ALA A 124 -6.79 7.55 6.57
N GLY A 125 -6.48 6.27 6.34
CA GLY A 125 -6.09 5.30 7.37
C GLY A 125 -4.79 5.67 8.07
N ILE A 126 -3.76 6.06 7.31
CA ILE A 126 -2.46 6.53 7.84
C ILE A 126 -2.67 7.77 8.71
N ASN A 127 -3.35 8.79 8.19
CA ASN A 127 -3.61 10.03 8.92
C ASN A 127 -4.33 9.79 10.25
N LYS A 128 -5.31 8.88 10.26
CA LYS A 128 -6.05 8.52 11.47
C LYS A 128 -5.12 7.89 12.52
N ILE A 129 -4.31 6.90 12.13
CA ILE A 129 -3.38 6.23 13.03
C ILE A 129 -2.33 7.21 13.57
N GLU A 130 -1.81 8.12 12.73
CA GLU A 130 -0.84 9.11 13.15
C GLU A 130 -1.41 10.10 14.16
N ASN A 131 -2.65 10.57 13.97
CA ASN A 131 -3.27 11.52 14.89
C ASN A 131 -3.69 10.89 16.23
N GLU A 132 -4.01 9.60 16.26
CA GLU A 132 -4.29 8.87 17.50
C GLU A 132 -3.02 8.55 18.31
N ASN A 133 -1.85 8.57 17.68
CA ASN A 133 -0.57 8.27 18.32
C ASN A 133 0.21 9.54 18.74
N LYS A 134 -0.38 10.73 18.56
CA LYS A 134 0.13 12.02 19.05
C LYS A 134 -0.44 12.33 20.42
#